data_AF-A0A6H0SJA1-F1
#
_entry.id   AF-A0A6H0SJA1-F1
#
_cell.length_a   1.000
_cell.length_b   1.000
_cell.length_c   1.000
_cell.angle_alpha   90.00
_cell.angle_beta   90.00
_cell.angle_gamma   90.00
#
_symmetry.space_group_name_H-M   'P 1'
#
loop_
_entity.id
_entity.type
_entity.pdbx_description
1 polymer ?
#
loop_
_entity_poly.entity_id
_entity_poly.type
_entity_poly.pdbx_seq_one_letter_code
_entity_poly.pdbx_strand_id
1 'polypeptide(L)'
;MRWRLEIYKGSNAMCDICDGMSIEEADARTDQCIRDYGRQVLFVEPDRFSQPYAYTIGLTLVGHPELLVRGLDYQDSLQMLNGLSGAVLEHNEVYVHGQTCRWDANTILYFSKISSRISHEAPWAYSRYRESMGLLEVLFLGRDLPYSCLSRRIN
;
A
#
# COMPACT_ATOMS: atom_id res chain seq x y z
N MET A 1 14.37 10.20 27.76
CA MET A 1 13.84 10.47 26.41
C MET A 1 12.62 9.57 26.22
N ARG A 2 11.42 10.14 26.27
CA ARG A 2 10.15 9.43 26.51
C ARG A 2 9.18 9.81 25.39
N TRP A 3 9.06 8.94 24.40
CA TRP A 3 8.07 9.06 23.32
C TRP A 3 6.68 9.00 23.95
N ARG A 4 5.96 10.12 23.90
CA ARG A 4 4.60 10.25 24.44
C ARG A 4 3.62 9.87 23.32
N LEU A 5 3.12 8.65 23.44
CA LEU A 5 1.81 8.21 22.95
C LEU A 5 0.75 9.25 23.34
N GLU A 6 0.29 10.03 22.38
CA GLU A 6 -0.85 10.97 22.38
C GLU A 6 -0.60 11.80 21.11
N ILE A 7 -1.16 11.49 19.95
CA ILE A 7 -2.58 11.57 19.63
C ILE A 7 -2.92 10.51 18.55
N TYR A 8 -3.41 9.36 19.00
CA TYR A 8 -4.36 8.54 18.23
C TYR A 8 -5.70 9.29 18.27
N LYS A 9 -5.96 10.16 17.30
CA LYS A 9 -7.33 10.58 16.97
C LYS A 9 -7.65 9.97 15.62
N GLY A 10 -8.49 8.94 15.69
CA GLY A 10 -8.97 8.16 14.57
C GLY A 10 -9.37 9.03 13.39
N SER A 11 -8.69 8.79 12.29
CA SER A 11 -9.07 9.22 10.97
C SER A 11 -9.07 7.92 10.17
N ASN A 12 -10.21 7.24 10.22
CA ASN A 12 -10.45 6.05 9.42
C ASN A 12 -10.08 6.39 7.97
N ALA A 13 -9.07 5.75 7.40
CA ALA A 13 -8.94 5.58 5.96
C ALA A 13 -9.96 4.54 5.49
N MET A 14 -11.22 4.69 5.95
CA MET A 14 -12.37 4.20 5.21
C MET A 14 -12.37 4.98 3.91
N CYS A 15 -12.98 4.44 2.86
CA CYS A 15 -13.29 5.26 1.70
C CYS A 15 -14.15 6.43 2.19
N ASP A 16 -13.55 7.60 2.37
CA ASP A 16 -14.18 8.78 2.97
C ASP A 16 -15.47 9.19 2.22
N ILE A 17 -15.57 8.77 0.96
CA ILE A 17 -16.74 8.89 0.10
C ILE A 17 -17.92 8.05 0.63
N CYS A 18 -17.66 6.86 1.16
CA CYS A 18 -18.69 6.00 1.76
C CYS A 18 -19.21 6.56 3.11
N ASP A 19 -18.44 7.40 3.78
CA ASP A 19 -18.81 8.11 5.01
C ASP A 19 -19.43 9.50 4.76
N GLY A 20 -19.72 9.84 3.49
CA GLY A 20 -20.45 11.05 3.11
C GLY A 20 -19.59 12.25 2.74
N MET A 21 -18.26 12.11 2.59
CA MET A 21 -17.45 13.16 1.96
C MET A 21 -17.69 13.19 0.46
N SER A 22 -17.66 14.41 -0.09
CA SER A 22 -17.56 14.61 -1.53
C SER A 22 -16.23 14.07 -2.07
N ILE A 23 -16.18 13.82 -3.38
CA ILE A 23 -14.95 13.39 -4.05
C ILE A 23 -13.86 14.46 -3.85
N GLU A 24 -14.23 15.74 -3.93
CA GLU A 24 -13.34 16.89 -3.78
C GLU A 24 -12.72 16.96 -2.38
N GLU A 25 -13.51 16.75 -1.33
CA GLU A 25 -13.01 16.74 0.06
C GLU A 25 -12.04 15.58 0.29
N ALA A 26 -12.39 14.41 -0.24
CA ALA A 26 -11.58 13.22 -0.09
C ALA A 26 -10.27 13.35 -0.90
N ASP A 27 -10.31 14.02 -2.05
CA ASP A 27 -9.13 14.35 -2.86
C ASP A 27 -8.22 15.35 -2.14
N ALA A 28 -8.80 16.41 -1.56
CA ALA A 28 -8.08 17.41 -0.79
C ALA A 28 -7.43 16.82 0.46
N ARG A 29 -8.10 15.86 1.12
CA ARG A 29 -7.54 15.14 2.27
C ARG A 29 -6.37 14.25 1.86
N THR A 30 -6.51 13.53 0.76
CA THR A 30 -5.41 12.75 0.19
C THR A 30 -4.20 13.64 -0.10
N ASP A 31 -4.42 14.80 -0.74
CA ASP A 31 -3.35 15.76 -1.02
C ASP A 31 -2.70 16.29 0.28
N GLN A 32 -3.50 16.52 1.34
CA GLN A 32 -2.99 16.94 2.64
C GLN A 32 -2.10 15.86 3.26
N CYS A 33 -2.54 14.60 3.25
CA CYS A 33 -1.74 13.49 3.78
C CYS A 33 -0.45 13.28 2.99
N ILE A 34 -0.49 13.42 1.65
CA ILE A 34 0.72 13.36 0.83
C ILE A 34 1.69 14.49 1.20
N ARG A 35 1.19 15.72 1.42
CA ARG A 35 2.05 16.84 1.86
C ARG A 35 2.69 16.59 3.23
N ASP A 36 1.93 16.06 4.17
CA ASP A 36 2.37 15.92 5.57
C ASP A 36 3.26 14.70 5.78
N TYR A 37 3.01 13.61 5.03
CA TYR A 37 3.59 12.30 5.28
C TYR A 37 4.30 11.70 4.06
N GLY A 38 4.27 12.37 2.91
CA GLY A 38 4.79 11.84 1.63
C GLY A 38 3.88 10.79 0.97
N ARG A 39 2.85 10.30 1.67
CA ARG A 39 1.86 9.34 1.15
C ARG A 39 0.53 9.40 1.89
N GLN A 40 -0.51 8.89 1.24
CA GLN A 40 -1.75 8.40 1.83
C GLN A 40 -1.79 6.86 1.71
N VAL A 41 -2.45 6.18 2.65
CA VAL A 41 -2.85 4.77 2.49
C VAL A 41 -4.36 4.72 2.39
N LEU A 42 -4.90 4.21 1.29
CA LEU A 42 -6.33 4.00 1.11
C LEU A 42 -6.67 2.53 1.35
N PHE A 43 -7.64 2.26 2.22
CA PHE A 43 -8.22 0.92 2.39
C PHE A 43 -9.58 0.85 1.69
N VAL A 44 -9.78 -0.23 0.94
CA VAL A 44 -11.02 -0.54 0.24
C VAL A 44 -11.64 -1.75 0.91
N GLU A 45 -12.85 -1.54 1.43
CA GLU A 45 -13.64 -2.58 2.06
C GLU A 45 -13.98 -3.70 1.08
N PRO A 46 -14.17 -4.93 1.56
CA PRO A 46 -14.60 -6.01 0.70
C PRO A 46 -16.01 -5.75 0.20
N ASP A 47 -16.29 -6.21 -1.02
CA ASP A 47 -17.66 -6.39 -1.49
C ASP A 47 -18.03 -7.89 -1.51
N ARG A 48 -19.19 -8.22 -2.07
CA ARG A 48 -19.67 -9.61 -2.15
C ARG A 48 -18.72 -10.54 -2.93
N PHE A 49 -17.88 -10.00 -3.82
CA PHE A 49 -17.08 -10.77 -4.77
C PHE A 49 -15.57 -10.53 -4.65
N SER A 50 -15.13 -9.61 -3.79
CA SER A 50 -13.73 -9.23 -3.62
C SER A 50 -13.31 -9.16 -2.16
N GLN A 51 -12.08 -9.59 -1.90
CA GLN A 51 -11.43 -9.43 -0.60
C GLN A 51 -11.04 -7.95 -0.37
N PRO A 52 -10.90 -7.50 0.90
CA PRO A 52 -10.39 -6.17 1.16
C PRO A 52 -9.00 -5.99 0.58
N TYR A 53 -8.66 -4.75 0.25
CA TYR A 53 -7.32 -4.40 -0.16
C TYR A 53 -6.98 -2.97 0.23
N ALA A 54 -5.70 -2.68 0.33
CA ALA A 54 -5.22 -1.32 0.56
C ALA A 54 -4.07 -1.01 -0.37
N TYR A 55 -3.89 0.28 -0.68
CA TYR A 55 -2.78 0.74 -1.48
C TYR A 55 -2.29 2.13 -1.06
N THR A 56 -1.04 2.40 -1.39
CA THR A 56 -0.41 3.71 -1.18
C THR A 56 -0.74 4.67 -2.33
N ILE A 57 -0.76 5.97 -2.01
CA ILE A 57 -0.89 7.07 -2.97
C ILE A 57 0.18 8.10 -2.60
N GLY A 58 1.14 8.36 -3.48
CA GLY A 58 2.18 9.37 -3.23
C GLY A 58 3.60 8.92 -3.56
N LEU A 59 3.88 7.62 -3.52
CA LEU A 59 5.24 7.11 -3.77
C LEU A 59 5.70 7.40 -5.21
N THR A 60 4.75 7.49 -6.15
CA THR A 60 5.03 7.87 -7.53
C THR A 60 5.71 9.25 -7.63
N LEU A 61 5.38 10.19 -6.73
CA LEU A 61 5.95 11.55 -6.73
C LEU A 61 7.44 11.56 -6.40
N VAL A 62 7.95 10.53 -5.72
CA VAL A 62 9.37 10.35 -5.40
C VAL A 62 10.04 9.30 -6.29
N GLY A 63 9.37 8.85 -7.35
CA GLY A 63 9.92 7.91 -8.34
C GLY A 63 9.81 6.43 -7.96
N HIS A 64 9.01 6.09 -6.95
CA HIS A 64 8.78 4.72 -6.52
C HIS A 64 7.38 4.22 -6.94
N PRO A 65 7.19 2.91 -7.20
CA PRO A 65 5.86 2.36 -7.45
C PRO A 65 5.00 2.47 -6.19
N GLU A 66 3.68 2.63 -6.36
CA GLU A 66 2.76 2.43 -5.25
C GLU A 66 2.76 0.94 -4.85
N LEU A 67 2.55 0.69 -3.57
CA LEU A 67 2.39 -0.63 -2.95
C LEU A 67 0.91 -0.93 -2.70
N LEU A 68 0.51 -2.18 -2.94
CA LEU A 68 -0.83 -2.72 -2.71
C LEU A 68 -0.74 -4.01 -1.90
N VAL A 69 -1.68 -4.22 -0.97
CA VAL A 69 -1.82 -5.48 -0.21
C VAL A 69 -3.28 -5.92 -0.19
N ARG A 70 -3.54 -7.24 -0.12
CA ARG A 70 -4.90 -7.81 -0.13
C ARG A 70 -5.14 -8.77 1.01
N GLY A 71 -6.41 -8.92 1.37
CA GLY A 71 -6.89 -9.92 2.32
C GLY A 71 -6.42 -9.68 3.75
N LEU A 72 -5.87 -8.50 4.06
CA LEU A 72 -5.62 -8.05 5.42
C LEU A 72 -6.80 -7.23 5.91
N ASP A 73 -6.99 -7.20 7.23
CA ASP A 73 -7.90 -6.22 7.81
C ASP A 73 -7.33 -4.79 7.71
N TYR A 74 -8.14 -3.83 8.12
CA TYR A 74 -7.79 -2.42 8.03
C TYR A 74 -6.52 -2.07 8.83
N GLN A 75 -6.37 -2.57 10.07
CA GLN A 75 -5.25 -2.21 10.94
C GLN A 75 -3.95 -2.83 10.42
N ASP A 76 -3.98 -4.10 10.03
CA ASP A 76 -2.83 -4.82 9.49
C ASP A 76 -2.38 -4.22 8.14
N SER A 77 -3.33 -3.84 7.30
CA SER A 77 -3.06 -3.15 6.03
C SER A 77 -2.34 -1.83 6.25
N LEU A 78 -2.85 -1.00 7.17
CA LEU A 78 -2.23 0.28 7.49
C LEU A 78 -0.85 0.11 8.10
N GLN A 79 -0.68 -0.83 9.04
CA GLN A 79 0.62 -1.07 9.67
C GLN A 79 1.66 -1.47 8.62
N MET A 80 1.31 -2.42 7.75
CA MET A 80 2.21 -2.92 6.72
C MET A 80 2.58 -1.82 5.72
N LEU A 81 1.59 -1.15 5.14
CA LEU A 81 1.85 -0.14 4.11
C LEU A 81 2.53 1.09 4.67
N ASN A 82 2.25 1.50 5.91
CA ASN A 82 3.02 2.58 6.55
C ASN A 82 4.46 2.18 6.82
N GLY A 83 4.72 0.93 7.24
CA GLY A 83 6.09 0.45 7.44
C GLY A 83 6.89 0.42 6.14
N LEU A 84 6.33 -0.16 5.08
CA LEU A 84 7.00 -0.26 3.77
C LEU A 84 7.17 1.10 3.10
N SER A 85 6.13 1.96 3.11
CA SER A 85 6.25 3.32 2.56
C SER A 85 7.17 4.20 3.39
N GLY A 86 7.20 4.03 4.72
CA GLY A 86 8.18 4.67 5.59
C GLY A 86 9.61 4.30 5.22
N ALA A 87 9.90 3.02 4.98
CA ALA A 87 11.22 2.58 4.51
C ALA A 87 11.62 3.23 3.17
N VAL A 88 10.67 3.37 2.24
CA VAL A 88 10.89 4.09 0.96
C VAL A 88 11.23 5.56 1.23
N LEU A 89 10.38 6.27 2.00
CA LEU A 89 10.49 7.72 2.16
C LEU A 89 11.63 8.16 3.07
N GLU A 90 11.93 7.39 4.11
CA GLU A 90 12.89 7.74 5.16
C GLU A 90 14.28 7.12 4.91
N HIS A 91 14.34 6.00 4.21
CA HIS A 91 15.57 5.24 4.00
C HIS A 91 15.91 4.99 2.53
N ASN A 92 15.09 5.50 1.60
CA ASN A 92 15.28 5.33 0.17
C ASN A 92 15.34 3.85 -0.24
N GLU A 93 14.60 3.00 0.50
CA GLU A 93 14.47 1.58 0.19
C GLU A 93 13.78 1.41 -1.19
N VAL A 94 14.31 0.52 -2.02
CA VAL A 94 13.78 0.28 -3.35
C VAL A 94 13.18 -1.12 -3.39
N TYR A 95 11.87 -1.19 -3.60
CA TYR A 95 11.16 -2.43 -3.88
C TYR A 95 10.97 -2.64 -5.38
N VAL A 96 11.30 -3.84 -5.87
CA VAL A 96 11.15 -4.21 -7.28
C VAL A 96 10.46 -5.56 -7.45
N HIS A 97 9.94 -5.80 -8.66
CA HIS A 97 9.37 -7.10 -9.00
C HIS A 97 10.33 -8.25 -8.69
N GLY A 98 9.84 -9.25 -7.97
CA GLY A 98 10.57 -10.47 -7.69
C GLY A 98 11.49 -10.41 -6.48
N GLN A 99 11.62 -9.25 -5.84
CA GLN A 99 12.29 -9.11 -4.57
C GLN A 99 11.49 -9.77 -3.45
N THR A 100 12.21 -10.24 -2.43
CA THR A 100 11.65 -10.63 -1.15
C THR A 100 12.21 -9.76 -0.04
N CYS A 101 11.42 -9.55 1.00
CA CYS A 101 11.89 -8.96 2.24
C CYS A 101 11.26 -9.69 3.43
N ARG A 102 11.94 -9.68 4.58
CA ARG A 102 11.35 -10.18 5.82
C ARG A 102 10.54 -9.06 6.46
N TRP A 103 9.27 -9.32 6.74
CA TRP A 103 8.43 -8.40 7.52
C TRP A 103 8.66 -8.60 9.02
N ASP A 104 8.72 -9.86 9.46
CA ASP A 104 8.99 -10.22 10.85
C ASP A 104 9.79 -11.55 10.96
N ALA A 105 9.78 -12.17 12.15
CA ALA A 105 10.45 -13.45 12.41
C ALA A 105 9.96 -14.60 11.50
N ASN A 106 8.69 -14.58 11.13
CA ASN A 106 7.96 -15.68 10.50
C ASN A 106 7.39 -15.30 9.13
N THR A 107 7.32 -14.00 8.81
CA THR A 107 6.69 -13.49 7.60
C THR A 107 7.72 -13.03 6.57
N ILE A 108 7.66 -13.62 5.38
CA ILE A 108 8.44 -13.20 4.21
C ILE A 108 7.47 -12.66 3.16
N LEU A 109 7.73 -11.45 2.69
CA LEU A 109 6.98 -10.79 1.63
C LEU A 109 7.65 -11.02 0.28
N TYR A 110 6.85 -10.99 -0.77
CA TYR A 110 7.25 -11.04 -2.17
C TYR A 110 6.56 -9.91 -2.93
N PHE A 111 7.32 -9.15 -3.72
CA PHE A 111 6.78 -8.03 -4.49
C PHE A 111 6.49 -8.47 -5.93
N SER A 112 5.22 -8.44 -6.33
CA SER A 112 4.77 -8.76 -7.69
C SER A 112 4.37 -7.50 -8.43
N LYS A 113 4.76 -7.34 -9.71
CA LYS A 113 4.38 -6.17 -10.49
C LYS A 113 3.00 -6.40 -11.08
N ILE A 114 2.11 -5.42 -10.89
CA ILE A 114 0.85 -5.35 -11.62
C ILE A 114 1.09 -4.50 -12.86
N SER A 115 1.08 -5.12 -14.05
CA SER A 115 1.32 -4.44 -15.33
C SER A 115 0.06 -4.25 -16.17
N SER A 116 -1.07 -4.83 -15.76
CA SER A 116 -2.34 -4.73 -16.46
C SER A 116 -3.43 -4.27 -15.50
N ARG A 117 -4.40 -3.51 -16.01
CA ARG A 117 -5.58 -3.07 -15.24
C ARG A 117 -5.21 -2.26 -13.98
N ILE A 118 -4.07 -1.56 -13.97
CA ILE A 118 -3.64 -0.72 -12.83
C ILE A 118 -4.74 0.29 -12.44
N SER A 119 -5.46 0.84 -13.42
CA SER A 119 -6.60 1.73 -13.19
C SER A 119 -7.77 1.09 -12.44
N HIS A 120 -7.90 -0.25 -12.44
CA HIS A 120 -8.91 -0.98 -11.66
C HIS A 120 -8.38 -1.33 -10.27
N GLU A 121 -7.09 -1.64 -10.16
CA GLU A 121 -6.49 -2.10 -8.89
C GLU A 121 -6.20 -0.95 -7.91
N ALA A 122 -5.84 0.23 -8.43
CA ALA A 122 -5.55 1.42 -7.63
C ALA A 122 -6.10 2.68 -8.32
N PRO A 123 -7.44 2.80 -8.48
CA PRO A 123 -8.07 3.80 -9.33
C PRO A 123 -7.72 5.24 -8.95
N TRP A 124 -7.59 5.53 -7.65
CA TRP A 124 -7.36 6.90 -7.18
C TRP A 124 -5.89 7.33 -7.31
N ALA A 125 -4.95 6.41 -7.12
CA ALA A 125 -3.56 6.69 -7.48
C ALA A 125 -3.41 6.85 -8.99
N TYR A 126 -4.09 6.00 -9.77
CA TYR A 126 -4.02 6.05 -11.23
C TYR A 126 -4.64 7.33 -11.80
N SER A 127 -5.73 7.85 -11.21
CA SER A 127 -6.35 9.11 -11.68
C SER A 127 -5.39 10.30 -11.58
N ARG A 128 -4.48 10.27 -10.60
CA ARG A 128 -3.47 11.30 -10.34
C ARG A 128 -2.23 11.16 -11.22
N TYR A 129 -1.68 9.94 -11.33
CA TYR A 129 -0.37 9.72 -11.93
C TYR A 129 -0.42 9.08 -13.33
N ARG A 130 -1.52 8.40 -13.67
CA ARG A 130 -1.75 7.75 -14.97
C ARG A 130 -0.57 6.85 -15.37
N GLU A 131 0.00 7.07 -16.55
CA GLU A 131 1.03 6.22 -17.15
C GLU A 131 2.37 6.24 -16.41
N SER A 132 2.64 7.24 -15.57
CA SER A 132 3.85 7.27 -14.75
C SER A 132 3.76 6.34 -13.53
N MET A 133 2.58 5.82 -13.23
CA MET A 133 2.35 4.98 -12.05
C MET A 133 2.89 3.55 -12.26
N GLY A 134 3.79 3.14 -11.37
CA GLY A 134 4.07 1.73 -11.12
C GLY A 134 3.21 1.19 -9.98
N LEU A 135 2.89 -0.10 -9.99
CA LEU A 135 2.16 -0.77 -8.91
C LEU A 135 2.81 -2.11 -8.57
N LEU A 136 3.12 -2.32 -7.29
CA LEU A 136 3.59 -3.58 -6.74
C LEU A 136 2.56 -4.14 -5.75
N GLU A 137 2.15 -5.38 -5.97
CA GLU A 137 1.41 -6.16 -4.99
C GLU A 137 2.37 -6.86 -4.04
N VAL A 138 2.12 -6.68 -2.74
CA VAL A 138 2.83 -7.31 -1.63
C VAL A 138 2.13 -8.62 -1.31
N LEU A 139 2.80 -9.74 -1.59
CA LEU A 139 2.30 -11.09 -1.38
C LEU A 139 3.04 -11.76 -0.21
N PHE A 140 2.34 -12.58 0.55
CA PHE A 140 2.89 -13.33 1.68
C PHE A 140 3.33 -14.72 1.21
N LEU A 141 4.61 -15.06 1.39
CA LEU A 141 5.05 -16.43 1.15
C LEU A 141 4.47 -17.39 2.20
N GLY A 142 4.09 -18.58 1.76
CA GLY A 142 3.39 -19.58 2.56
C GLY A 142 1.88 -19.37 2.65
N ARG A 143 1.40 -18.14 2.44
CA ARG A 143 -0.03 -17.79 2.46
C ARG A 143 -0.57 -17.59 1.05
N ASP A 144 -0.02 -16.65 0.29
CA ASP A 144 -0.48 -16.31 -1.06
C ASP A 144 0.32 -17.02 -2.15
N LEU A 145 1.61 -17.25 -1.88
CA LEU A 145 2.53 -17.95 -2.78
C LEU A 145 3.25 -19.08 -2.05
N PRO A 146 3.36 -20.29 -2.62
CA PRO A 146 4.10 -21.38 -1.98
C PRO A 146 5.60 -21.05 -1.90
N TYR A 147 6.31 -21.52 -0.86
CA TYR A 147 7.75 -21.26 -0.70
C TYR A 147 8.62 -21.77 -1.87
N SER A 148 8.13 -22.76 -2.64
CA SER A 148 8.78 -23.26 -3.85
C SER A 148 8.92 -22.21 -4.96
N CYS A 149 8.21 -21.08 -4.88
CA CYS A 149 8.42 -19.93 -5.76
C CYS A 149 9.86 -19.39 -5.69
N LEU A 150 10.51 -19.51 -4.52
CA LEU A 150 11.88 -19.02 -4.31
C LEU A 150 12.94 -19.96 -4.88
N SER A 151 12.68 -21.27 -4.92
CA SER A 151 13.68 -22.25 -5.37
C SER A 151 13.88 -22.26 -6.89
N ARG A 152 12.92 -21.75 -7.68
CA ARG A 152 13.04 -21.66 -9.15
C ARG A 152 13.93 -20.52 -9.67
N ARG A 153 14.41 -19.63 -8.80
CA ARG A 153 15.23 -18.47 -9.19
C ARG A 153 16.72 -18.58 -8.81
N ILE A 154 17.13 -19.69 -8.19
CA ILE A 154 18.53 -19.94 -7.78
C ILE A 154 19.25 -20.92 -8.74
N ASN A 155 18.57 -21.40 -9.79
CA ASN A 155 19.18 -22.21 -10.86
C ASN A 155 19.25 -21.45 -12.18
#